data_AF-A0A2G6BNJ3-F1
#
_entry.id   AF-A0A2G6BNJ3-F1
#
_cell.length_a   1.000
_cell.length_b   1.000
_cell.length_c   1.000
_cell.angle_alpha   90.00
_cell.angle_beta   90.00
_cell.angle_gamma   90.00
#
_symmetry.space_group_name_H-M   'P 1'
#
loop_
_entity.id
_entity.type
_entity.pdbx_description
1 polymer ?
#
loop_
_entity_poly.entity_id
_entity_poly.type
_entity_poly.pdbx_seq_one_letter_code
_entity_poly.pdbx_strand_id
1 'polypeptide(L)'
;MIFIRFKLYNLKQIYLGGIMRFLAMLITAILIVACSKSDQKNYTVKEINGIKTFKNSTKPSQKLEIKPQKLFTINGDNLDSLQVLKMPMKVSIDSNKDIYILDIMQSNIKKYDSNGNFIKVISKHGMGPGELTYPNGMALIEDTIYVANQPQKKIIKFDKDGNFVGEIFIPDGTTQMFQEVGKDKIIGYVPSKDLEKQQLNINLSILDKKFKVIKELTKGEIKFGDSNVNVLDLIFPYTASNKEIFVSENSDDRYLINVYSFDGKPIYNIEKQYRKLKISEKELEDLNRIMGKTGVGSSGNKVTTKYKKAINDLFVDNKGRLWVKCSIDRNENNSNDYVVDIFKDGIFLDRVVFDGITGKDFFNPTNMTFVYDDRIYIFDMEGSSLSVYKY
;
A
#
# COMPACT_ATOMS: atom_id res chain seq x y z
N MET A 1 -80.78 -31.26 25.11
CA MET A 1 -79.98 -31.03 23.88
C MET A 1 -79.34 -29.64 23.78
N ILE A 2 -79.90 -28.60 24.43
CA ILE A 2 -79.39 -27.21 24.38
C ILE A 2 -78.12 -26.98 25.24
N PHE A 3 -78.01 -27.64 26.40
CA PHE A 3 -76.84 -27.50 27.30
C PHE A 3 -75.53 -28.05 26.74
N ILE A 4 -75.57 -29.06 25.85
CA ILE A 4 -74.37 -29.66 25.26
C ILE A 4 -73.79 -28.77 24.15
N ARG A 5 -74.65 -28.07 23.38
CA ARG A 5 -74.21 -27.12 22.34
C ARG A 5 -73.51 -25.89 22.91
N PHE A 6 -73.93 -25.39 24.07
CA PHE A 6 -73.29 -24.23 24.71
C PHE A 6 -71.87 -24.55 25.22
N LYS A 7 -71.67 -25.76 25.76
CA LYS A 7 -70.35 -26.23 26.22
C LYS A 7 -69.36 -26.40 25.06
N LEU A 8 -69.82 -26.97 23.94
CA LEU A 8 -69.01 -27.14 22.72
C LEU A 8 -68.62 -25.82 22.05
N TYR A 9 -69.50 -24.81 22.09
CA TYR A 9 -69.20 -23.48 21.53
C TYR A 9 -68.12 -22.74 22.35
N ASN A 10 -68.22 -22.80 23.67
CA ASN A 10 -67.20 -22.23 24.57
C ASN A 10 -65.85 -22.96 24.46
N LEU A 11 -65.84 -24.28 24.31
CA LEU A 11 -64.60 -25.04 24.08
C LEU A 11 -63.94 -24.66 22.75
N LYS A 12 -64.70 -24.46 21.67
CA LYS A 12 -64.16 -24.01 20.37
C LYS A 12 -63.57 -22.60 20.44
N GLN A 13 -64.20 -21.67 21.15
CA GLN A 13 -63.71 -20.30 21.37
C GLN A 13 -62.39 -20.29 22.16
N ILE A 14 -62.30 -21.10 23.21
CA ILE A 14 -61.07 -21.24 24.01
C ILE A 14 -59.95 -21.87 23.18
N TYR A 15 -60.25 -22.89 22.37
CA TYR A 15 -59.27 -23.55 21.51
C TYR A 15 -58.77 -22.62 20.39
N LEU A 16 -59.67 -21.89 19.71
CA LEU A 16 -59.30 -20.91 18.69
C LEU A 16 -58.47 -19.76 19.28
N GLY A 17 -58.83 -19.27 20.48
CA GLY A 17 -58.08 -18.23 21.18
C GLY A 17 -56.69 -18.70 21.61
N GLY A 18 -56.55 -19.96 22.05
CA GLY A 18 -55.27 -20.59 22.36
C GLY A 18 -54.39 -20.77 21.12
N ILE A 19 -54.96 -21.22 20.01
CA ILE A 19 -54.26 -21.37 18.72
C ILE A 19 -53.81 -20.00 18.18
N MET A 20 -54.67 -18.97 18.22
CA MET A 20 -54.32 -17.61 17.82
C MET A 20 -53.20 -17.01 18.67
N ARG A 21 -53.22 -17.24 20.00
CA ARG A 21 -52.12 -16.80 20.89
C ARG A 21 -50.82 -17.56 20.62
N PHE A 22 -50.89 -18.84 20.32
CA PHE A 22 -49.72 -19.65 19.98
C PHE A 22 -49.14 -19.25 18.63
N LEU A 23 -49.97 -19.01 17.61
CA LEU A 23 -49.56 -18.46 16.31
C LEU A 23 -48.99 -17.06 16.45
N ALA A 24 -49.59 -16.18 17.25
CA ALA A 24 -49.03 -14.85 17.52
C ALA A 24 -47.67 -14.94 18.21
N MET A 25 -47.50 -15.82 19.20
CA MET A 25 -46.20 -16.08 19.86
C MET A 25 -45.17 -16.64 18.89
N LEU A 26 -45.57 -17.56 18.00
CA LEU A 26 -44.69 -18.15 16.98
C LEU A 26 -44.27 -17.09 15.94
N ILE A 27 -45.20 -16.23 15.50
CA ILE A 27 -44.92 -15.12 14.59
C ILE A 27 -44.01 -14.09 15.26
N THR A 28 -44.22 -13.76 16.54
CA THR A 28 -43.30 -12.89 17.29
C THR A 28 -41.94 -13.54 17.51
N ALA A 29 -41.86 -14.85 17.76
CA ALA A 29 -40.58 -15.55 17.87
C ALA A 29 -39.84 -15.60 16.52
N ILE A 30 -40.55 -15.82 15.42
CA ILE A 30 -40.00 -15.76 14.06
C ILE A 30 -39.58 -14.34 13.71
N LEU A 31 -40.34 -13.31 14.10
CA LEU A 31 -39.96 -11.90 13.92
C LEU A 31 -38.77 -11.51 14.80
N ILE A 32 -38.66 -12.03 16.03
CA ILE A 32 -37.49 -11.83 16.90
C ILE A 32 -36.27 -12.53 16.31
N VAL A 33 -36.40 -13.73 15.75
CA VAL A 33 -35.30 -14.46 15.08
C VAL A 33 -34.94 -13.84 13.71
N ALA A 34 -35.92 -13.30 12.98
CA ALA A 34 -35.71 -12.58 11.73
C ALA A 34 -35.13 -11.18 11.94
N CYS A 35 -35.48 -10.50 13.05
CA CYS A 35 -34.86 -9.26 13.50
C CYS A 35 -33.55 -9.50 14.29
N SER A 36 -33.26 -10.74 14.72
CA SER A 36 -31.97 -11.12 15.32
C SER A 36 -30.97 -11.63 14.30
N LYS A 37 -31.28 -11.60 13.00
CA LYS A 37 -30.23 -11.39 11.98
C LYS A 37 -29.76 -9.94 12.09
N SER A 38 -29.23 -9.55 13.25
CA SER A 38 -28.27 -8.46 13.29
C SER A 38 -27.16 -8.89 12.33
N ASP A 39 -26.88 -8.08 11.31
CA ASP A 39 -25.67 -8.25 10.50
C ASP A 39 -24.51 -8.45 11.46
N GLN A 40 -24.05 -9.69 11.62
CA GLN A 40 -22.88 -9.95 12.45
C GLN A 40 -21.76 -9.14 11.83
N LYS A 41 -21.35 -8.07 12.54
CA LYS A 41 -20.23 -7.23 12.13
C LYS A 41 -19.09 -8.15 11.74
N ASN A 42 -18.48 -7.89 10.59
CA ASN A 42 -17.35 -8.69 10.12
C ASN A 42 -16.06 -8.37 10.90
N TYR A 43 -16.14 -7.59 11.98
CA TYR A 43 -15.03 -7.20 12.83
C TYR A 43 -15.44 -7.11 14.30
N THR A 44 -14.43 -7.14 15.18
CA THR A 44 -14.53 -6.77 16.59
C THR A 44 -13.53 -5.66 16.90
N VAL A 45 -13.78 -4.86 17.94
CA VAL A 45 -12.83 -3.85 18.42
C VAL A 45 -12.40 -4.21 19.83
N LYS A 46 -11.08 -4.27 20.05
CA LYS A 46 -10.49 -4.45 21.38
C LYS A 46 -9.54 -3.31 21.66
N GLU A 47 -9.52 -2.81 22.88
CA GLU A 47 -8.52 -1.85 23.30
C GLU A 47 -7.37 -2.59 23.99
N ILE A 48 -6.14 -2.38 23.53
CA ILE A 48 -4.92 -2.97 24.08
C ILE A 48 -3.98 -1.82 24.37
N ASN A 49 -3.62 -1.63 25.64
CA ASN A 49 -2.73 -0.53 26.09
C ASN A 49 -3.20 0.87 25.63
N GLY A 50 -4.51 1.13 25.67
CA GLY A 50 -5.09 2.41 25.26
C GLY A 50 -5.22 2.61 23.74
N ILE A 51 -4.83 1.62 22.93
CA ILE A 51 -4.94 1.66 21.46
C ILE A 51 -6.04 0.71 21.01
N LYS A 52 -6.99 1.23 20.22
CA LYS A 52 -8.06 0.41 19.63
C LYS A 52 -7.49 -0.46 18.50
N THR A 53 -7.86 -1.72 18.48
CA THR A 53 -7.49 -2.69 17.44
C THR A 53 -8.76 -3.25 16.82
N PHE A 54 -8.96 -2.97 15.52
CA PHE A 54 -10.03 -3.52 14.70
C PHE A 54 -9.60 -4.90 14.18
N LYS A 55 -10.20 -5.96 14.72
CA LYS A 55 -9.94 -7.34 14.30
C LYS A 55 -10.99 -7.78 13.30
N ASN A 56 -10.63 -7.79 12.03
CA ASN A 56 -11.52 -8.14 10.91
C ASN A 56 -11.49 -9.64 10.61
N SER A 57 -12.63 -10.20 10.23
CA SER A 57 -12.75 -11.54 9.66
C SER A 57 -12.37 -11.54 8.17
N THR A 58 -12.41 -12.71 7.53
CA THR A 58 -12.25 -12.82 6.08
C THR A 58 -13.51 -12.48 5.29
N LYS A 59 -14.67 -12.31 5.96
CA LYS A 59 -15.93 -11.95 5.32
C LYS A 59 -15.96 -10.44 5.04
N PRO A 60 -16.26 -9.99 3.81
CA PRO A 60 -16.39 -8.56 3.51
C PRO A 60 -17.58 -7.94 4.25
N SER A 61 -17.47 -6.67 4.63
CA SER A 61 -18.60 -5.92 5.21
C SER A 61 -19.58 -5.46 4.14
N GLN A 62 -19.09 -5.26 2.91
CA GLN A 62 -19.87 -4.90 1.74
C GLN A 62 -19.14 -5.32 0.47
N LYS A 63 -19.86 -5.53 -0.63
CA LYS A 63 -19.21 -5.74 -1.93
C LYS A 63 -18.83 -4.40 -2.56
N LEU A 64 -17.63 -4.29 -3.10
CA LEU A 64 -17.17 -3.13 -3.85
C LEU A 64 -17.08 -3.48 -5.34
N GLU A 65 -17.66 -2.64 -6.18
CA GLU A 65 -17.49 -2.72 -7.64
C GLU A 65 -16.48 -1.64 -8.08
N ILE A 66 -15.22 -2.05 -8.21
CA ILE A 66 -14.15 -1.20 -8.73
C ILE A 66 -13.68 -1.83 -10.03
N LYS A 67 -13.89 -1.13 -11.14
CA LYS A 67 -13.59 -1.62 -12.50
C LYS A 67 -12.60 -0.66 -13.16
N PRO A 68 -11.29 -0.92 -13.03
CA PRO A 68 -10.29 -0.07 -13.66
C PRO A 68 -10.43 -0.06 -15.18
N GLN A 69 -10.57 1.12 -15.77
CA GLN A 69 -10.53 1.36 -17.20
C GLN A 69 -9.17 1.96 -17.56
N LYS A 70 -8.45 1.31 -18.47
CA LYS A 70 -7.18 1.83 -18.98
C LYS A 70 -7.43 3.15 -19.73
N LEU A 71 -6.70 4.20 -19.35
CA LEU A 71 -6.72 5.50 -20.02
C LEU A 71 -5.67 5.52 -21.14
N PHE A 72 -4.40 5.26 -20.80
CA PHE A 72 -3.28 5.28 -21.73
C PHE A 72 -2.09 4.49 -21.18
N THR A 73 -1.05 4.32 -22.02
CA THR A 73 0.26 3.83 -21.61
C THR A 73 1.33 4.78 -22.13
N ILE A 74 2.23 5.21 -21.26
CA ILE A 74 3.50 5.85 -21.65
C ILE A 74 4.48 4.73 -21.96
N ASN A 75 4.95 4.64 -23.20
CA ASN A 75 5.94 3.66 -23.63
C ASN A 75 7.33 4.29 -23.60
N GLY A 76 8.26 3.64 -22.89
CA GLY A 76 9.66 4.07 -22.77
C GLY A 76 10.56 3.55 -23.87
N ASP A 77 10.07 2.71 -24.79
CA ASP A 77 10.81 2.27 -25.98
C ASP A 77 10.50 3.18 -27.18
N ASN A 78 10.48 4.49 -26.94
CA ASN A 78 10.15 5.49 -27.97
C ASN A 78 11.33 5.72 -28.93
N LEU A 79 11.04 6.08 -30.19
CA LEU A 79 12.05 6.48 -31.17
C LEU A 79 12.72 7.82 -30.81
N ASP A 80 11.99 8.69 -30.10
CA ASP A 80 12.54 9.93 -29.56
C ASP A 80 13.40 9.64 -28.31
N SER A 81 14.70 9.88 -28.43
CA SER A 81 15.68 9.63 -27.37
C SER A 81 15.39 10.40 -26.08
N LEU A 82 14.69 11.53 -26.15
CA LEU A 82 14.28 12.30 -24.97
C LEU A 82 13.18 11.60 -24.16
N GLN A 83 12.43 10.70 -24.79
CA GLN A 83 11.31 9.99 -24.18
C GLN A 83 11.68 8.56 -23.76
N VAL A 84 12.84 8.07 -24.19
CA VAL A 84 13.30 6.72 -23.84
C VAL A 84 13.43 6.59 -22.33
N LEU A 85 12.88 5.52 -21.77
CA LEU A 85 13.08 5.16 -20.37
C LEU A 85 14.09 4.01 -20.28
N LYS A 86 15.11 4.16 -19.44
CA LYS A 86 16.25 3.25 -19.33
C LYS A 86 16.26 2.47 -18.02
N MET A 87 16.19 3.17 -16.89
CA MET A 87 15.91 2.54 -15.60
C MET A 87 14.99 3.46 -14.79
N PRO A 88 13.74 3.64 -15.24
CA PRO A 88 12.74 4.34 -14.47
C PRO A 88 12.49 3.64 -13.12
N MET A 89 12.45 4.39 -12.01
CA MET A 89 12.30 3.80 -10.66
C MET A 89 11.26 4.48 -9.78
N LYS A 90 10.82 5.70 -10.10
CA LYS A 90 9.82 6.42 -9.31
C LYS A 90 8.89 7.21 -10.20
N VAL A 91 7.62 7.24 -9.78
CA VAL A 91 6.55 8.03 -10.39
C VAL A 91 5.96 8.92 -9.30
N SER A 92 5.82 10.21 -9.59
CA SER A 92 5.12 11.18 -8.74
C SER A 92 4.10 11.94 -9.58
N ILE A 93 2.98 12.30 -8.96
CA ILE A 93 1.84 12.95 -9.61
C ILE A 93 1.56 14.26 -8.89
N ASP A 94 1.46 15.37 -9.62
CA ASP A 94 1.15 16.68 -9.02
C ASP A 94 -0.36 16.92 -8.91
N SER A 95 -0.73 18.07 -8.33
CA SER A 95 -2.12 18.51 -8.20
C SER A 95 -2.86 18.70 -9.54
N ASN A 96 -2.14 18.87 -10.66
CA ASN A 96 -2.70 18.95 -12.02
C ASN A 96 -2.77 17.57 -12.71
N LYS A 97 -2.37 16.51 -12.00
CA LYS A 97 -2.21 15.14 -12.51
C LYS A 97 -1.09 15.00 -13.55
N ASP A 98 -0.18 15.97 -13.65
CA ASP A 98 1.05 15.83 -14.42
C ASP A 98 1.90 14.72 -13.80
N ILE A 99 2.58 13.97 -14.66
CA ILE A 99 3.29 12.75 -14.31
C ILE A 99 4.79 13.01 -14.40
N TYR A 100 5.50 12.71 -13.32
CA TYR A 100 6.95 12.85 -13.22
C TYR A 100 7.55 11.45 -13.07
N ILE A 101 8.42 11.06 -14.00
CA ILE A 101 9.12 9.77 -13.98
C ILE A 101 10.61 10.02 -13.75
N LEU A 102 11.15 9.49 -12.65
CA LEU A 102 12.59 9.52 -12.38
C LEU A 102 13.26 8.33 -13.07
N ASP A 103 14.11 8.61 -14.06
CA ASP A 103 14.98 7.65 -14.72
C ASP A 103 16.38 7.74 -14.13
N ILE A 104 16.73 6.73 -13.33
CA ILE A 104 17.95 6.79 -12.53
C ILE A 104 19.21 6.51 -13.37
N MET A 105 19.08 5.72 -14.45
CA MET A 105 20.21 5.42 -15.35
C MET A 105 20.52 6.63 -16.24
N GLN A 106 19.51 7.40 -16.64
CA GLN A 106 19.73 8.66 -17.34
C GLN A 106 19.98 9.85 -16.41
N SER A 107 19.81 9.68 -15.09
CA SER A 107 19.88 10.75 -14.10
C SER A 107 18.97 11.94 -14.47
N ASN A 108 17.77 11.65 -14.98
CA ASN A 108 16.82 12.67 -15.37
C ASN A 108 15.39 12.40 -14.87
N ILE A 109 14.61 13.48 -14.79
CA ILE A 109 13.16 13.41 -14.58
C ILE A 109 12.49 13.75 -15.91
N LYS A 110 11.52 12.95 -16.32
CA LYS A 110 10.67 13.21 -17.48
C LYS A 110 9.28 13.62 -17.01
N LYS A 111 8.80 14.76 -17.51
CA LYS A 111 7.47 15.29 -17.22
C LYS A 111 6.53 14.97 -18.38
N TYR A 112 5.35 14.48 -18.04
CA TYR A 112 4.24 14.24 -18.95
C TYR A 112 2.99 14.95 -18.41
N ASP A 113 2.08 15.32 -19.29
CA ASP A 113 0.79 15.87 -18.88
C ASP A 113 -0.14 14.77 -18.31
N SER A 114 -1.30 15.19 -17.82
CA SER A 114 -2.34 14.30 -17.28
C SER A 114 -2.97 13.32 -18.29
N ASN A 115 -2.68 13.46 -19.58
CA ASN A 115 -3.09 12.57 -20.67
C ASN A 115 -1.94 11.67 -21.16
N GLY A 116 -0.76 11.77 -20.56
CA GLY A 116 0.43 10.98 -20.92
C GLY A 116 1.23 11.55 -22.09
N ASN A 117 0.98 12.79 -22.52
CA ASN A 117 1.79 13.43 -23.54
C ASN A 117 3.10 13.93 -22.92
N PHE A 118 4.22 13.66 -23.58
CA PHE A 118 5.52 14.14 -23.13
C PHE A 118 5.59 15.67 -23.18
N ILE A 119 6.08 16.28 -22.09
CA ILE A 119 6.30 17.72 -21.99
C ILE A 119 7.79 18.03 -22.13
N LYS A 120 8.64 17.50 -21.23
CA LYS A 120 10.08 17.80 -21.21
C LYS A 120 10.90 16.91 -20.28
N VAL A 121 12.22 17.03 -20.39
CA VAL A 121 13.21 16.54 -19.42
C VAL A 121 13.58 17.68 -18.44
N ILE A 122 13.66 17.39 -17.14
CA ILE A 122 13.85 18.38 -16.05
C ILE A 122 15.29 18.42 -15.50
N SER A 123 16.14 17.46 -15.82
CA SER A 123 17.53 17.47 -15.36
C SER A 123 18.42 16.62 -16.28
N LYS A 124 19.72 16.63 -16.00
CA LYS A 124 20.71 15.81 -16.71
C LYS A 124 21.74 15.26 -15.73
N HIS A 125 22.51 14.29 -16.21
CA HIS A 125 23.64 13.75 -15.47
C HIS A 125 24.71 14.83 -15.22
N GLY A 126 25.20 14.92 -13.99
CA GLY A 126 26.28 15.82 -13.61
C GLY A 126 26.27 16.16 -12.11
N MET A 127 27.08 17.15 -11.71
CA MET A 127 27.28 17.56 -10.31
C MET A 127 27.03 19.05 -10.05
N GLY A 128 26.66 19.81 -11.09
CA GLY A 128 26.29 21.21 -10.98
C GLY A 128 24.88 21.43 -10.40
N PRO A 129 24.47 22.70 -10.22
CA PRO A 129 23.13 23.04 -9.76
C PRO A 129 22.04 22.42 -10.64
N GLY A 130 21.13 21.66 -10.04
CA GLY A 130 20.06 20.95 -10.76
C GLY A 130 20.49 19.71 -11.55
N GLU A 131 21.77 19.33 -11.52
CA GLU A 131 22.25 18.10 -12.13
C GLU A 131 22.20 16.93 -11.13
N LEU A 132 21.90 15.73 -11.63
CA LEU A 132 21.73 14.52 -10.80
C LEU A 132 22.83 13.51 -11.09
N THR A 133 23.18 12.70 -10.09
CA THR A 133 24.13 11.58 -10.27
C THR A 133 23.52 10.32 -9.66
N TYR A 134 22.97 9.43 -10.48
CA TYR A 134 22.32 8.19 -10.03
C TYR A 134 21.34 8.43 -8.85
N PRO A 135 20.31 9.27 -9.05
CA PRO A 135 19.34 9.57 -7.99
C PRO A 135 18.60 8.30 -7.57
N ASN A 136 18.15 8.21 -6.32
CA ASN A 136 17.54 6.98 -5.77
C ASN A 136 16.15 7.18 -5.15
N GLY A 137 15.61 8.40 -5.17
CA GLY A 137 14.27 8.69 -4.67
C GLY A 137 13.73 10.00 -5.24
N MET A 138 12.41 10.08 -5.36
CA MET A 138 11.70 11.29 -5.76
C MET A 138 10.35 11.34 -5.05
N ALA A 139 9.96 12.52 -4.61
CA ALA A 139 8.60 12.81 -4.14
C ALA A 139 8.20 14.24 -4.52
N LEU A 140 6.91 14.45 -4.70
CA LEU A 140 6.33 15.78 -4.68
C LEU A 140 5.93 16.10 -3.24
N ILE A 141 6.38 17.25 -2.75
CA ILE A 141 6.06 17.77 -1.42
C ILE A 141 5.65 19.23 -1.63
N GLU A 142 4.39 19.55 -1.36
CA GLU A 142 3.80 20.88 -1.63
C GLU A 142 4.09 21.36 -3.08
N ASP A 143 3.87 20.48 -4.08
CA ASP A 143 4.13 20.70 -5.52
C ASP A 143 5.60 21.05 -5.89
N THR A 144 6.54 20.91 -4.96
CA THR A 144 7.98 20.95 -5.23
C THR A 144 8.51 19.53 -5.40
N ILE A 145 9.31 19.30 -6.43
CA ILE A 145 9.93 18.00 -6.72
C ILE A 145 11.20 17.90 -5.88
N TYR A 146 11.23 16.96 -4.94
CA TYR A 146 12.41 16.63 -4.14
C TYR A 146 13.03 15.35 -4.66
N VAL A 147 14.33 15.38 -4.96
CA VAL A 147 15.07 14.25 -5.51
C VAL A 147 16.22 13.90 -4.57
N ALA A 148 16.24 12.66 -4.09
CA ALA A 148 17.37 12.13 -3.34
C ALA A 148 18.52 11.79 -4.28
N ASN A 149 19.61 12.55 -4.18
CA ASN A 149 20.82 12.44 -4.97
C ASN A 149 21.95 11.90 -4.07
N GLN A 150 21.88 10.60 -3.77
CA GLN A 150 22.68 9.94 -2.75
C GLN A 150 24.20 10.08 -2.97
N PRO A 151 24.76 9.93 -4.19
CA PRO A 151 26.20 10.08 -4.40
C PRO A 151 26.72 11.48 -4.06
N GLN A 152 25.87 12.50 -4.20
CA GLN A 152 26.18 13.88 -3.83
C GLN A 152 25.78 14.23 -2.40
N LYS A 153 25.14 13.30 -1.66
CA LYS A 153 24.61 13.52 -0.30
C LYS A 153 23.67 14.72 -0.21
N LYS A 154 22.82 14.90 -1.23
CA LYS A 154 21.93 16.05 -1.32
C LYS A 154 20.51 15.64 -1.67
N ILE A 155 19.56 16.44 -1.21
CA ILE A 155 18.22 16.53 -1.76
C ILE A 155 18.20 17.70 -2.73
N ILE A 156 17.97 17.45 -4.01
CA ILE A 156 17.84 18.48 -5.05
C ILE A 156 16.37 18.83 -5.21
N LYS A 157 16.05 20.11 -5.35
CA LYS A 157 14.69 20.62 -5.46
C LYS A 157 14.45 21.27 -6.81
N PHE A 158 13.32 20.94 -7.41
CA PHE A 158 12.79 21.63 -8.59
C PHE A 158 11.36 22.10 -8.33
N ASP A 159 10.94 23.20 -8.95
CA ASP A 159 9.52 23.53 -9.00
C ASP A 159 8.77 22.59 -9.99
N LYS A 160 7.44 22.71 -10.05
CA LYS A 160 6.59 21.94 -10.97
C LYS A 160 6.90 22.15 -12.45
N ASP A 161 7.52 23.28 -12.77
CA ASP A 161 7.98 23.64 -14.11
C ASP A 161 9.41 23.13 -14.33
N GLY A 162 10.00 22.38 -13.39
CA GLY A 162 11.32 21.78 -13.54
C GLY A 162 12.48 22.75 -13.45
N ASN A 163 12.27 23.97 -12.95
CA ASN A 163 13.38 24.88 -12.66
C ASN A 163 14.04 24.46 -11.35
N PHE A 164 15.36 24.48 -11.30
CA PHE A 164 16.10 24.23 -10.06
C PHE A 164 15.81 25.36 -9.05
N VAL A 165 15.37 25.00 -7.85
CA VAL A 165 15.02 25.96 -6.77
C VAL A 165 15.87 25.81 -5.51
N GLY A 166 16.82 24.87 -5.51
CA GLY A 166 17.82 24.74 -4.46
C GLY A 166 18.12 23.31 -4.06
N GLU A 167 18.91 23.16 -3.01
CA GLU A 167 19.38 21.87 -2.51
C GLU A 167 19.50 21.86 -0.99
N ILE A 168 19.50 20.66 -0.41
CA ILE A 168 19.71 20.43 1.03
C ILE A 168 20.79 19.38 1.18
N PHE A 169 21.87 19.68 1.89
CA PHE A 169 22.94 18.73 2.17
C PHE A 169 22.56 17.80 3.33
N ILE A 170 22.68 16.49 3.13
CA ILE A 170 22.35 15.42 4.08
C ILE A 170 23.59 14.54 4.28
N PRO A 171 24.49 14.88 5.24
CA PRO A 171 25.81 14.26 5.37
C PRO A 171 25.77 12.75 5.62
N ASP A 172 24.73 12.27 6.31
CA ASP A 172 24.59 10.90 6.80
C ASP A 172 23.91 9.96 5.78
N GLY A 173 23.52 10.50 4.62
CA GLY A 173 22.84 9.76 3.56
C GLY A 173 21.40 10.22 3.37
N THR A 174 20.94 10.22 2.12
CA THR A 174 19.62 10.72 1.76
C THR A 174 18.52 9.73 2.14
N THR A 175 17.35 10.26 2.50
CA THR A 175 16.13 9.47 2.73
C THR A 175 15.70 8.77 1.44
N GLN A 176 15.21 7.53 1.56
CA GLN A 176 14.75 6.70 0.45
C GLN A 176 13.26 6.41 0.59
N MET A 177 12.60 6.13 -0.55
CA MET A 177 11.15 5.84 -0.62
C MET A 177 10.37 6.78 0.29
N PHE A 178 10.45 8.08 0.05
CA PHE A 178 9.82 9.08 0.92
C PHE A 178 8.60 9.70 0.23
N GLN A 179 7.71 10.27 1.04
CA GLN A 179 6.54 11.03 0.59
C GLN A 179 6.14 12.09 1.62
N GLU A 180 5.34 13.06 1.19
CA GLU A 180 4.74 14.05 2.09
C GLU A 180 3.74 13.39 3.07
N VAL A 181 3.71 13.89 4.31
CA VAL A 181 2.73 13.48 5.34
C VAL A 181 2.26 14.66 6.17
N GLY A 182 1.03 15.10 5.94
CA GLY A 182 0.55 16.34 6.56
C GLY A 182 1.41 17.54 6.16
N LYS A 183 1.25 18.64 6.89
CA LYS A 183 1.93 19.89 6.54
C LYS A 183 3.40 19.89 6.98
N ASP A 184 4.30 20.33 6.11
CA ASP A 184 5.75 20.53 6.37
C ASP A 184 6.50 19.27 6.86
N LYS A 185 5.97 18.06 6.64
CA LYS A 185 6.57 16.80 7.12
C LYS A 185 6.66 15.76 6.02
N ILE A 186 7.63 14.89 6.20
CA ILE A 186 8.00 13.84 5.26
C ILE A 186 8.04 12.53 6.03
N ILE A 187 7.68 11.43 5.40
CA ILE A 187 7.98 10.08 5.91
C ILE A 187 8.88 9.39 4.90
N GLY A 188 9.84 8.59 5.36
CA GLY A 188 10.65 7.75 4.49
C GLY A 188 11.70 6.95 5.25
N TYR A 189 12.44 6.11 4.53
CA TYR A 189 13.51 5.32 5.11
C TYR A 189 14.79 6.12 5.24
N VAL A 190 15.33 6.16 6.45
CA VAL A 190 16.59 6.83 6.76
C VAL A 190 17.64 5.76 7.04
N PRO A 191 18.62 5.57 6.14
CA PRO A 191 19.74 4.69 6.43
C PRO A 191 20.66 5.36 7.45
N SER A 192 21.13 4.59 8.43
CA SER A 192 22.17 5.03 9.37
C SER A 192 23.15 3.90 9.67
N LYS A 193 24.38 4.25 10.01
CA LYS A 193 25.42 3.28 10.39
C LYS A 193 25.69 3.41 11.88
N ASP A 194 25.68 2.29 12.58
CA ASP A 194 26.10 2.16 13.96
C ASP A 194 27.38 1.33 13.96
N LEU A 195 28.51 2.03 14.05
CA LEU A 195 29.85 1.44 13.93
C LEU A 195 30.24 0.63 15.16
N GLU A 196 29.72 0.99 16.35
CA GLU A 196 29.98 0.26 17.60
C GLU A 196 29.35 -1.12 17.55
N LYS A 197 28.10 -1.20 17.07
CA LYS A 197 27.39 -2.48 16.91
C LYS A 197 27.66 -3.17 15.58
N GLN A 198 28.49 -2.58 14.73
CA GLN A 198 28.77 -3.05 13.38
C GLN A 198 27.48 -3.36 12.60
N GLN A 199 26.57 -2.38 12.52
CA GLN A 199 25.27 -2.56 11.87
C GLN A 199 24.87 -1.38 10.98
N LEU A 200 24.10 -1.68 9.94
CA LEU A 200 23.32 -0.72 9.16
C LEU A 200 21.89 -0.75 9.67
N ASN A 201 21.31 0.42 9.95
CA ASN A 201 19.89 0.55 10.22
C ASN A 201 19.20 1.18 9.01
N ILE A 202 17.99 0.74 8.73
CA ILE A 202 17.08 1.31 7.72
C ILE A 202 15.75 1.54 8.43
N ASN A 203 15.59 2.75 8.97
CA ASN A 203 14.46 3.08 9.84
C ASN A 203 13.41 3.87 9.08
N LEU A 204 12.15 3.44 9.13
CA LEU A 204 11.04 4.27 8.66
C LEU A 204 10.84 5.41 9.66
N SER A 205 10.98 6.64 9.20
CA SER A 205 10.98 7.81 10.08
C SER A 205 10.13 8.95 9.51
N ILE A 206 9.52 9.71 10.40
CA ILE A 206 8.94 11.02 10.11
C ILE A 206 10.05 12.07 10.24
N LEU A 207 10.16 12.95 9.26
CA LEU A 207 11.15 13.99 9.14
C LEU A 207 10.50 15.37 8.98
N ASP A 208 11.23 16.42 9.34
CA ASP A 208 10.87 17.79 8.97
C ASP A 208 11.21 18.08 7.49
N LYS A 209 10.81 19.25 6.99
CA LYS A 209 11.14 19.71 5.62
C LYS A 209 12.63 19.92 5.32
N LYS A 210 13.49 19.86 6.34
CA LYS A 210 14.95 19.86 6.19
C LYS A 210 15.52 18.45 6.23
N PHE A 211 14.66 17.42 6.16
CA PHE A 211 15.01 16.00 6.22
C PHE A 211 15.71 15.62 7.54
N LYS A 212 15.39 16.29 8.65
CA LYS A 212 15.82 15.88 9.99
C LYS A 212 14.77 14.97 10.62
N VAL A 213 15.22 13.87 11.22
CA VAL A 213 14.34 12.91 11.89
C VAL A 213 13.63 13.57 13.08
N ILE A 214 12.30 13.50 13.08
CA ILE A 214 11.43 13.90 14.19
C ILE A 214 11.11 12.66 15.05
N LYS A 215 10.74 11.55 14.39
CA LYS A 215 10.27 10.34 15.05
C LYS A 215 10.55 9.10 14.20
N GLU A 216 11.18 8.10 14.79
CA GLU A 216 11.30 6.77 14.19
C GLU A 216 10.01 5.95 14.47
N LEU A 217 9.50 5.26 13.45
CA LEU A 217 8.30 4.42 13.52
C LEU A 217 8.63 2.93 13.49
N THR A 218 9.61 2.53 12.67
CA THR A 218 10.09 1.14 12.61
C THR A 218 11.61 1.10 12.59
N LYS A 219 12.16 -0.06 12.95
CA LYS A 219 13.59 -0.32 12.96
C LYS A 219 13.90 -1.54 12.10
N GLY A 220 14.64 -1.35 11.02
CA GLY A 220 15.24 -2.42 10.24
C GLY A 220 16.73 -2.46 10.54
N GLU A 221 17.26 -3.60 10.99
CA GLU A 221 18.67 -3.74 11.39
C GLU A 221 19.35 -4.81 10.55
N ILE A 222 20.56 -4.51 10.09
CA ILE A 222 21.42 -5.43 9.36
C ILE A 222 22.79 -5.42 10.03
N LYS A 223 23.24 -6.57 10.55
CA LYS A 223 24.61 -6.70 11.05
C LYS A 223 25.58 -6.80 9.87
N PHE A 224 26.72 -6.10 9.96
CA PHE A 224 27.77 -6.20 8.96
C PHE A 224 28.31 -7.63 8.91
N GLY A 225 28.54 -8.14 7.70
CA GLY A 225 29.02 -9.50 7.49
C GLY A 225 27.96 -10.60 7.66
N ASP A 226 26.72 -10.27 8.02
CA ASP A 226 25.63 -11.24 8.00
C ASP A 226 25.22 -11.57 6.56
N SER A 227 25.54 -12.78 6.13
CA SER A 227 25.20 -13.28 4.79
C SER A 227 23.76 -13.78 4.68
N ASN A 228 23.04 -13.93 5.80
CA ASN A 228 21.68 -14.45 5.86
C ASN A 228 20.60 -13.36 5.88
N VAL A 229 20.97 -12.11 5.59
CA VAL A 229 20.04 -10.98 5.60
C VAL A 229 19.03 -11.14 4.47
N ASN A 230 17.77 -11.34 4.84
CA ASN A 230 16.68 -11.26 3.89
C ASN A 230 16.25 -9.81 3.73
N VAL A 231 16.53 -9.21 2.57
CA VAL A 231 16.17 -7.82 2.28
C VAL A 231 14.68 -7.54 2.43
N LEU A 232 13.83 -8.56 2.25
CA LEU A 232 12.39 -8.42 2.47
C LEU A 232 12.05 -8.11 3.92
N ASP A 233 12.90 -8.44 4.89
CA ASP A 233 12.68 -8.18 6.32
C ASP A 233 12.91 -6.71 6.70
N LEU A 234 13.50 -5.91 5.81
CA LEU A 234 13.86 -4.52 6.06
C LEU A 234 12.81 -3.52 5.57
N ILE A 235 11.91 -3.96 4.68
CA ILE A 235 10.92 -3.11 4.04
C ILE A 235 9.57 -3.37 4.71
N PHE A 236 9.08 -2.35 5.40
CA PHE A 236 7.77 -2.31 6.06
C PHE A 236 6.82 -1.47 5.20
N PRO A 237 5.96 -2.08 4.36
CA PRO A 237 5.03 -1.34 3.54
C PRO A 237 4.30 -0.27 4.34
N TYR A 238 4.24 0.93 3.79
CA TYR A 238 3.64 2.07 4.43
C TYR A 238 3.00 2.99 3.39
N THR A 239 2.02 3.76 3.83
CA THR A 239 1.41 4.83 3.03
C THR A 239 0.82 5.87 3.97
N ALA A 240 0.29 6.96 3.44
CA ALA A 240 -0.39 7.96 4.23
C ALA A 240 -1.61 8.52 3.51
N SER A 241 -2.65 8.80 4.28
CA SER A 241 -3.77 9.61 3.85
C SER A 241 -3.52 11.08 4.20
N ASN A 242 -4.52 11.93 3.99
CA ASN A 242 -4.53 13.30 4.49
C ASN A 242 -4.72 13.42 6.02
N LYS A 243 -4.89 12.30 6.75
CA LYS A 243 -5.16 12.29 8.21
C LYS A 243 -4.15 11.48 9.01
N GLU A 244 -3.61 10.42 8.43
CA GLU A 244 -2.89 9.40 9.17
C GLU A 244 -1.93 8.61 8.29
N ILE A 245 -0.96 7.98 8.95
CA ILE A 245 0.08 7.13 8.37
C ILE A 245 -0.28 5.68 8.68
N PHE A 246 -0.23 4.82 7.67
CA PHE A 246 -0.41 3.38 7.80
C PHE A 246 0.94 2.69 7.64
N VAL A 247 1.31 1.83 8.58
CA VAL A 247 2.56 1.04 8.51
C VAL A 247 2.23 -0.42 8.80
N SER A 248 2.44 -1.30 7.84
CA SER A 248 2.26 -2.74 8.05
C SER A 248 3.40 -3.34 8.86
N GLU A 249 3.10 -4.35 9.68
CA GLU A 249 4.12 -5.27 10.16
C GLU A 249 4.67 -6.12 9.02
N ASN A 250 5.97 -6.32 9.01
CA ASN A 250 6.65 -7.13 8.03
C ASN A 250 6.63 -8.63 8.41
N SER A 251 5.43 -9.18 8.53
CA SER A 251 5.17 -10.51 9.08
C SER A 251 4.75 -11.52 7.99
N ASP A 252 5.11 -12.79 8.18
CA ASP A 252 4.64 -13.93 7.39
C ASP A 252 3.53 -14.74 8.10
N ASP A 253 3.15 -14.36 9.31
CA ASP A 253 2.21 -15.08 10.19
C ASP A 253 1.03 -14.23 10.68
N ARG A 254 1.08 -12.92 10.48
CA ARG A 254 0.10 -11.94 10.98
C ARG A 254 -0.17 -10.86 9.94
N TYR A 255 -1.44 -10.48 9.86
CA TYR A 255 -1.89 -9.32 9.09
C TYR A 255 -2.17 -8.19 10.07
N LEU A 256 -1.23 -7.27 10.22
CA LEU A 256 -1.33 -6.13 11.12
C LEU A 256 -0.84 -4.86 10.43
N ILE A 257 -1.62 -3.79 10.55
CA ILE A 257 -1.29 -2.44 10.13
C ILE A 257 -1.45 -1.53 11.35
N ASN A 258 -0.36 -0.87 11.73
CA ASN A 258 -0.34 0.13 12.79
C ASN A 258 -0.62 1.50 12.17
N VAL A 259 -1.52 2.27 12.77
CA VAL A 259 -1.94 3.58 12.26
C VAL A 259 -1.45 4.68 13.18
N TYR A 260 -0.77 5.68 12.63
CA TYR A 260 -0.12 6.75 13.38
C TYR A 260 -0.59 8.13 12.93
N SER A 261 -0.54 9.10 13.83
CA SER A 261 -0.63 10.51 13.47
C SER A 261 0.63 10.97 12.73
N PHE A 262 0.59 12.17 12.13
CA PHE A 262 1.77 12.79 11.51
C PHE A 262 2.87 13.21 12.51
N ASP A 263 2.66 13.02 13.82
CA ASP A 263 3.69 13.15 14.86
C ASP A 263 4.21 11.79 15.35
N GLY A 264 3.74 10.70 14.72
CA GLY A 264 4.11 9.33 15.06
C GLY A 264 3.48 8.80 16.34
N LYS A 265 2.34 9.37 16.77
CA LYS A 265 1.55 8.83 17.89
C LYS A 265 0.65 7.71 17.37
N PRO A 266 0.64 6.50 17.97
CA PRO A 266 -0.30 5.46 17.59
C PRO A 266 -1.75 5.93 17.78
N ILE A 267 -2.62 5.63 16.81
CA ILE A 267 -4.04 5.99 16.84
C ILE A 267 -4.89 4.73 17.04
N TYR A 268 -4.76 3.77 16.13
CA TYR A 268 -5.45 2.47 16.18
C TYR A 268 -4.67 1.45 15.34
N ASN A 269 -5.10 0.20 15.40
CA ASN A 269 -4.53 -0.90 14.63
C ASN A 269 -5.60 -1.59 13.80
N ILE A 270 -5.20 -2.12 12.65
CA ILE A 270 -6.03 -2.94 11.77
C ILE A 270 -5.44 -4.34 11.73
N GLU A 271 -6.21 -5.33 12.15
CA GLU A 271 -5.91 -6.74 11.95
C GLU A 271 -6.95 -7.37 11.02
N LYS A 272 -6.53 -8.39 10.29
CA LYS A 272 -7.44 -9.27 9.54
C LYS A 272 -7.06 -10.71 9.78
N GLN A 273 -8.06 -11.59 9.89
CA GLN A 273 -7.81 -13.02 9.99
C GLN A 273 -6.97 -13.48 8.80
N TYR A 274 -5.82 -14.07 9.10
CA TYR A 274 -4.81 -14.44 8.12
C TYR A 274 -4.38 -15.89 8.34
N ARG A 275 -4.10 -16.56 7.22
CA ARG A 275 -3.52 -17.89 7.19
C ARG A 275 -2.14 -17.75 6.57
N LYS A 276 -1.12 -18.25 7.25
CA LYS A 276 0.26 -18.32 6.75
C LYS A 276 0.30 -19.06 5.40
N LEU A 277 0.96 -18.46 4.41
CA LEU A 277 1.02 -18.99 3.04
C LEU A 277 2.45 -19.40 2.70
N LYS A 278 2.61 -20.63 2.18
CA LYS A 278 3.89 -21.10 1.67
C LYS A 278 4.19 -20.42 0.34
N ILE A 279 5.45 -20.07 0.10
CA ILE A 279 5.90 -19.66 -1.24
C ILE A 279 6.20 -20.91 -2.06
N SER A 280 5.75 -20.96 -3.31
CA SER A 280 6.13 -22.04 -4.23
C SER A 280 7.56 -21.83 -4.75
N GLU A 281 8.18 -22.89 -5.26
CA GLU A 281 9.52 -22.83 -5.87
C GLU A 281 9.55 -21.83 -7.04
N LYS A 282 8.52 -21.89 -7.91
CA LYS A 282 8.36 -20.96 -9.03
C LYS A 282 8.27 -19.50 -8.59
N GLU A 283 7.50 -19.21 -7.54
CA GLU A 283 7.40 -17.83 -7.02
C GLU A 283 8.72 -17.35 -6.41
N LEU A 284 9.45 -18.23 -5.72
CA LEU A 284 10.76 -17.91 -5.15
C LEU A 284 11.82 -17.68 -6.25
N GLU A 285 11.76 -18.43 -7.35
CA GLU A 285 12.59 -18.22 -8.54
C GLU A 285 12.27 -16.87 -9.19
N ASP A 286 10.99 -16.56 -9.39
CA ASP A 286 10.55 -15.28 -9.94
C ASP A 286 11.01 -14.10 -9.07
N LEU A 287 10.84 -14.21 -7.76
CA LEU A 287 11.30 -13.20 -6.81
C LEU A 287 12.82 -13.00 -6.90
N ASN A 288 13.61 -14.08 -6.88
CA ASN A 288 15.06 -13.98 -6.99
C ASN A 288 15.52 -13.38 -8.32
N ARG A 289 14.85 -13.73 -9.43
CA ARG A 289 15.10 -13.15 -10.75
C ARG A 289 14.83 -11.63 -10.75
N ILE A 290 13.72 -11.20 -10.16
CA ILE A 290 13.34 -9.79 -10.04
C ILE A 290 14.35 -9.02 -9.18
N MET A 291 14.70 -9.54 -8.01
CA MET A 291 15.64 -8.88 -7.10
C MET A 291 17.01 -8.69 -7.76
N GLY A 292 17.54 -9.71 -8.44
CA GLY A 292 18.82 -9.64 -9.15
C GLY A 292 18.89 -8.53 -10.21
N LYS A 293 17.77 -8.12 -10.82
CA LYS A 293 17.73 -7.02 -11.80
C LYS A 293 17.88 -5.64 -11.18
N THR A 294 17.55 -5.47 -9.90
CA THR A 294 17.60 -4.18 -9.22
C THR A 294 18.96 -3.87 -8.60
N GLY A 295 19.93 -4.78 -8.76
CA GLY A 295 21.21 -4.73 -8.05
C GLY A 295 21.09 -5.08 -6.56
N VAL A 296 19.88 -5.25 -6.02
CA VAL A 296 19.65 -5.80 -4.68
C VAL A 296 19.94 -7.30 -4.72
N GLY A 297 21.03 -7.73 -4.06
CA GLY A 297 21.55 -9.09 -4.18
C GLY A 297 22.73 -9.25 -5.15
N SER A 298 23.30 -8.15 -5.67
CA SER A 298 24.54 -8.16 -6.49
C SER A 298 25.74 -8.83 -5.80
N SER A 299 25.68 -9.01 -4.48
CA SER A 299 26.62 -9.77 -3.67
C SER A 299 26.40 -11.30 -3.69
N GLY A 300 25.49 -11.80 -4.53
CA GLY A 300 25.21 -13.24 -4.71
C GLY A 300 24.19 -13.84 -3.74
N ASN A 301 23.66 -13.04 -2.80
CA ASN A 301 22.71 -13.50 -1.79
C ASN A 301 21.29 -13.57 -2.39
N LYS A 302 20.80 -14.80 -2.59
CA LYS A 302 19.41 -15.06 -2.97
C LYS A 302 18.49 -14.79 -1.79
N VAL A 303 17.29 -14.28 -2.06
CA VAL A 303 16.20 -14.26 -1.09
C VAL A 303 15.90 -15.70 -0.70
N THR A 304 15.96 -15.99 0.59
CA THR A 304 15.56 -17.28 1.17
C THR A 304 14.35 -17.05 2.07
N THR A 305 13.21 -17.60 1.67
CA THR A 305 12.01 -17.63 2.53
C THR A 305 11.18 -18.87 2.24
N LYS A 306 10.51 -19.37 3.27
CA LYS A 306 9.55 -20.49 3.15
C LYS A 306 8.12 -20.01 3.04
N TYR A 307 7.84 -18.77 3.43
CA TYR A 307 6.50 -18.23 3.55
C TYR A 307 6.41 -16.81 2.99
N LYS A 308 5.25 -16.47 2.48
CA LYS A 308 4.95 -15.14 1.95
C LYS A 308 4.68 -14.15 3.09
N LYS A 309 5.07 -12.89 2.91
CA LYS A 309 4.64 -11.80 3.78
C LYS A 309 3.14 -11.57 3.64
N ALA A 310 2.44 -11.30 4.74
CA ALA A 310 1.00 -11.10 4.72
C ALA A 310 0.60 -9.87 3.88
N ILE A 311 1.39 -8.80 3.98
CA ILE A 311 1.20 -7.52 3.32
C ILE A 311 2.48 -7.18 2.55
N ASN A 312 2.32 -6.74 1.31
CA ASN A 312 3.44 -6.44 0.40
C ASN A 312 3.43 -5.00 -0.10
N ASP A 313 2.28 -4.32 -0.04
CA ASP A 313 2.18 -2.89 -0.37
C ASP A 313 0.92 -2.26 0.22
N LEU A 314 0.92 -0.95 0.39
CA LEU A 314 -0.19 -0.15 0.92
C LEU A 314 -0.42 1.10 0.07
N PHE A 315 -1.69 1.44 -0.18
CA PHE A 315 -2.06 2.67 -0.89
C PHE A 315 -3.31 3.30 -0.28
N VAL A 316 -3.51 4.60 -0.50
CA VAL A 316 -4.75 5.29 -0.11
C VAL A 316 -5.34 5.98 -1.34
N ASP A 317 -6.65 5.86 -1.51
CA ASP A 317 -7.37 6.58 -2.55
C ASP A 317 -8.04 7.88 -2.09
N ASN A 318 -8.56 8.66 -3.03
CA ASN A 318 -9.30 9.90 -2.74
C ASN A 318 -10.60 9.70 -1.93
N LYS A 319 -11.08 8.47 -1.75
CA LYS A 319 -12.24 8.16 -0.91
C LYS A 319 -11.84 7.84 0.54
N GLY A 320 -10.54 7.95 0.84
CA GLY A 320 -9.95 7.63 2.14
C GLY A 320 -9.95 6.14 2.43
N ARG A 321 -9.99 5.28 1.40
CA ARG A 321 -9.91 3.83 1.56
C ARG A 321 -8.44 3.41 1.53
N LEU A 322 -8.07 2.55 2.46
CA LEU A 322 -6.76 1.90 2.48
C LEU A 322 -6.81 0.64 1.62
N TRP A 323 -5.97 0.57 0.62
CA TRP A 323 -5.80 -0.58 -0.25
C TRP A 323 -4.57 -1.34 0.20
N VAL A 324 -4.72 -2.64 0.43
CA VAL A 324 -3.66 -3.50 0.94
C VAL A 324 -3.38 -4.58 -0.07
N LYS A 325 -2.18 -4.54 -0.67
CA LYS A 325 -1.69 -5.60 -1.55
C LYS A 325 -1.21 -6.76 -0.68
N CYS A 326 -2.08 -7.74 -0.47
CA CYS A 326 -1.82 -8.88 0.39
C CYS A 326 -1.41 -10.12 -0.41
N SER A 327 -0.68 -11.03 0.24
CA SER A 327 -0.44 -12.34 -0.36
C SER A 327 -1.70 -13.21 -0.40
N ILE A 328 -1.82 -14.01 -1.46
CA ILE A 328 -2.91 -14.94 -1.70
C ILE A 328 -2.39 -16.33 -2.05
N ASP A 329 -3.28 -17.31 -1.95
CA ASP A 329 -3.01 -18.65 -2.47
C ASP A 329 -3.02 -18.59 -4.01
N ARG A 330 -1.90 -18.93 -4.63
CA ARG A 330 -1.68 -18.84 -6.07
C ARG A 330 -1.73 -20.23 -6.69
N ASN A 331 -2.43 -20.33 -7.81
CA ASN A 331 -2.47 -21.50 -8.69
C ASN A 331 -2.42 -21.01 -10.15
N GLU A 332 -2.53 -21.92 -11.10
CA GLU A 332 -2.42 -21.60 -12.53
C GLU A 332 -3.50 -20.59 -13.00
N ASN A 333 -4.71 -20.67 -12.45
CA ASN A 333 -5.85 -19.86 -12.86
C ASN A 333 -5.79 -18.41 -12.37
N ASN A 334 -5.04 -18.14 -11.30
CA ASN A 334 -4.94 -16.82 -10.68
C ASN A 334 -3.49 -16.36 -10.53
N SER A 335 -2.55 -16.92 -11.28
CA SER A 335 -1.10 -16.73 -11.09
C SER A 335 -0.62 -15.27 -11.25
N ASN A 336 -1.43 -14.44 -11.91
CA ASN A 336 -1.12 -13.04 -12.18
C ASN A 336 -2.22 -12.07 -11.75
N ASP A 337 -3.27 -12.52 -11.06
CA ASP A 337 -4.36 -11.65 -10.63
C ASP A 337 -3.83 -10.53 -9.73
N TYR A 338 -4.28 -9.30 -9.98
CA TYR A 338 -4.01 -8.19 -9.08
C TYR A 338 -5.11 -8.11 -8.02
N VAL A 339 -4.75 -8.38 -6.77
CA VAL A 339 -5.70 -8.52 -5.67
C VAL A 339 -5.36 -7.56 -4.54
N VAL A 340 -6.38 -6.83 -4.05
CA VAL A 340 -6.26 -5.91 -2.92
C VAL A 340 -7.37 -6.15 -1.91
N ASP A 341 -7.02 -6.14 -0.63
CA ASP A 341 -7.99 -5.97 0.46
C ASP A 341 -8.22 -4.47 0.67
N ILE A 342 -9.48 -4.04 0.74
CA ILE A 342 -9.83 -2.63 0.89
C ILE A 342 -10.45 -2.40 2.27
N PHE A 343 -9.95 -1.40 2.98
CA PHE A 343 -10.41 -0.99 4.30
C PHE A 343 -10.86 0.46 4.30
N LYS A 344 -11.73 0.80 5.26
CA LYS A 344 -12.05 2.19 5.61
C LYS A 344 -12.30 2.29 7.10
N ASP A 345 -11.67 3.26 7.75
CA ASP A 345 -11.80 3.51 9.19
C ASP A 345 -11.56 2.24 10.04
N GLY A 346 -10.56 1.43 9.65
CA GLY A 346 -10.20 0.17 10.30
C GLY A 346 -11.05 -1.06 9.94
N ILE A 347 -12.12 -0.90 9.15
CA ILE A 347 -13.07 -1.97 8.80
C ILE A 347 -12.74 -2.52 7.41
N PHE A 348 -12.65 -3.85 7.30
CA PHE A 348 -12.49 -4.57 6.03
C PHE A 348 -13.78 -4.48 5.21
N LEU A 349 -13.70 -3.77 4.09
CA LEU A 349 -14.82 -3.58 3.18
C LEU A 349 -14.95 -4.79 2.27
N ASP A 350 -13.97 -5.00 1.39
CA ASP A 350 -14.00 -6.06 0.38
C ASP A 350 -12.60 -6.50 -0.05
N ARG A 351 -12.49 -7.70 -0.63
CA ARG A 351 -11.33 -8.14 -1.41
C ARG A 351 -11.66 -8.01 -2.88
N VAL A 352 -10.94 -7.16 -3.59
CA VAL A 352 -11.18 -6.89 -5.01
C VAL A 352 -10.06 -7.50 -5.86
N VAL A 353 -10.47 -8.21 -6.91
CA VAL A 353 -9.60 -8.64 -8.00
C VAL A 353 -9.82 -7.68 -9.16
N PHE A 354 -8.76 -7.07 -9.69
CA PHE A 354 -8.90 -6.15 -10.81
C PHE A 354 -8.77 -6.86 -12.15
N ASP A 355 -9.87 -6.91 -12.87
CA ASP A 355 -9.90 -7.43 -14.24
C ASP A 355 -8.99 -6.59 -15.16
N GLY A 356 -8.18 -7.26 -15.98
CA GLY A 356 -7.28 -6.61 -16.94
C GLY A 356 -6.02 -5.96 -16.34
N ILE A 357 -5.80 -6.11 -15.04
CA ILE A 357 -4.57 -5.72 -14.36
C ILE A 357 -3.87 -6.97 -13.83
N THR A 358 -2.59 -7.12 -14.16
CA THR A 358 -1.76 -8.21 -13.67
C THR A 358 -0.80 -7.75 -12.59
N GLY A 359 -0.46 -8.63 -11.66
CA GLY A 359 0.54 -8.36 -10.64
C GLY A 359 0.92 -9.59 -9.82
N LYS A 360 2.12 -9.52 -9.25
CA LYS A 360 2.59 -10.49 -8.24
C LYS A 360 2.19 -10.02 -6.86
N ASP A 361 1.93 -10.95 -5.95
CA ASP A 361 1.54 -10.70 -4.55
C ASP A 361 2.73 -10.81 -3.58
N PHE A 362 3.92 -10.43 -4.05
CA PHE A 362 5.13 -10.26 -3.25
C PHE A 362 5.77 -8.90 -3.60
N PHE A 363 6.72 -8.45 -2.76
CA PHE A 363 7.48 -7.23 -3.03
C PHE A 363 8.17 -7.31 -4.40
N ASN A 364 7.79 -6.42 -5.31
CA ASN A 364 8.29 -6.40 -6.66
C ASN A 364 8.73 -4.97 -7.04
N PRO A 365 10.03 -4.65 -6.92
CA PRO A 365 10.54 -3.32 -7.26
C PRO A 365 10.55 -3.03 -8.77
N THR A 366 10.33 -4.03 -9.63
CA THR A 366 10.28 -3.87 -11.09
C THR A 366 8.84 -3.71 -11.62
N ASN A 367 7.82 -4.01 -10.80
CA ASN A 367 6.42 -3.77 -11.10
C ASN A 367 5.75 -3.05 -9.92
N MET A 368 5.74 -1.73 -9.98
CA MET A 368 5.23 -0.88 -8.91
C MET A 368 3.84 -0.39 -9.23
N THR A 369 2.96 -0.40 -8.22
CA THR A 369 1.66 0.26 -8.32
C THR A 369 1.69 1.54 -7.53
N PHE A 370 1.01 2.56 -8.01
CA PHE A 370 0.72 3.76 -7.27
C PHE A 370 -0.77 4.08 -7.43
N VAL A 371 -1.40 4.55 -6.37
CA VAL A 371 -2.79 5.04 -6.41
C VAL A 371 -2.74 6.51 -6.03
N TYR A 372 -3.15 7.36 -6.96
CA TYR A 372 -3.28 8.79 -6.74
C TYR A 372 -4.64 9.24 -7.23
N ASP A 373 -5.35 9.98 -6.38
CA ASP A 373 -6.74 10.37 -6.61
C ASP A 373 -7.67 9.21 -7.03
N ASP A 374 -8.17 9.28 -8.27
CA ASP A 374 -9.06 8.34 -8.94
C ASP A 374 -8.33 7.48 -9.99
N ARG A 375 -6.99 7.43 -9.93
CA ARG A 375 -6.15 6.73 -10.91
C ARG A 375 -5.22 5.70 -10.27
N ILE A 376 -5.04 4.60 -10.99
CA ILE A 376 -4.04 3.57 -10.71
C ILE A 376 -2.95 3.71 -11.76
N TYR A 377 -1.71 3.75 -11.31
CA TYR A 377 -0.51 3.83 -12.12
C TYR A 377 0.26 2.54 -11.93
N ILE A 378 0.41 1.75 -12.99
CA ILE A 378 1.19 0.51 -12.96
C ILE A 378 2.41 0.72 -13.81
N PHE A 379 3.53 0.74 -13.11
CA PHE A 379 4.81 0.96 -13.69
C PHE A 379 5.53 -0.38 -13.85
N ASP A 380 5.82 -0.74 -15.09
CA ASP A 380 6.57 -1.93 -15.46
C ASP A 380 7.96 -1.51 -15.95
N MET A 381 8.96 -1.77 -15.11
CA MET A 381 10.36 -1.47 -15.40
C MET A 381 10.92 -2.39 -16.50
N GLU A 382 10.42 -3.62 -16.66
CA GLU A 382 10.94 -4.54 -17.68
C GLU A 382 10.46 -4.16 -19.07
N GLY A 383 9.19 -3.80 -19.21
CA GLY A 383 8.62 -3.25 -20.44
C GLY A 383 8.82 -1.74 -20.60
N SER A 384 9.59 -1.10 -19.72
CA SER A 384 9.83 0.35 -19.71
C SER A 384 8.53 1.16 -19.88
N SER A 385 7.44 0.80 -19.20
CA SER A 385 6.13 1.39 -19.46
C SER A 385 5.39 1.82 -18.19
N LEU A 386 4.54 2.83 -18.34
CA LEU A 386 3.61 3.26 -17.30
C LEU A 386 2.18 3.18 -17.85
N SER A 387 1.41 2.21 -17.39
CA SER A 387 -0.02 2.09 -17.73
C SER A 387 -0.86 2.81 -16.67
N VAL A 388 -1.78 3.66 -17.13
CA VAL A 388 -2.64 4.47 -16.26
C VAL A 388 -4.09 4.04 -16.45
N TYR A 389 -4.78 3.83 -15.34
CA TYR A 389 -6.18 3.41 -15.28
C TYR A 389 -6.98 4.37 -14.42
N LYS A 390 -8.26 4.56 -14.75
CA LYS A 390 -9.26 5.23 -13.90
C LYS A 390 -10.19 4.18 -13.29
N TYR A 391 -10.65 4.34 -12.05
CA TYR A 391 -11.47 3.33 -11.38
C TYR A 391 -12.64 3.88 -10.56
#